data_AF-A0A1Z4NGC8-F1
#
_entry.id   AF-A0A1Z4NGC8-F1
#
_cell.length_a   1.000
_cell.length_b   1.000
_cell.length_c   1.000
_cell.angle_alpha   90.00
_cell.angle_beta   90.00
_cell.angle_gamma   90.00
#
_symmetry.space_group_name_H-M   'P 1'
#
loop_
_entity.id
_entity.type
_entity.pdbx_description
1 polymer ?
#
loop_
_entity_poly.entity_id
_entity_poly.type
_entity_poly.pdbx_seq_one_letter_code
_entity_poly.pdbx_strand_id
1 'polypeptide(L)'
;MGLFDDFSRFLENRLEEFLRNNPHLELEAILEQLRQQEEDTLKLIAELKLQEKRCQDDVLATAQEIQKWHVRVEKAQASGRQDLANAAQEREASLLRQGNQQWGQMQGVKERIVKAQELLQKIQVRRQEVQAKAAEAQRTRAQTQQKQQRIESQGWWSPTTSFNSGVDELEEQFRRLETDDELEQLKRKMGK
;
A
#
# COMPACT_ATOMS: atom_id res chain seq x y z
N MET A 1 10.93 -18.52 7.18
CA MET A 1 11.32 -17.11 6.96
C MET A 1 11.00 -16.81 5.51
N GLY A 2 9.79 -16.33 5.25
CA GLY A 2 9.27 -16.15 3.90
C GLY A 2 9.49 -14.73 3.39
N LEU A 3 9.38 -14.54 2.07
CA LEU A 3 9.34 -13.25 1.37
C LEU A 3 8.49 -12.16 2.08
N PHE A 4 7.52 -12.59 2.89
CA PHE A 4 6.62 -11.78 3.72
C PHE A 4 7.31 -11.04 4.89
N ASP A 5 8.30 -11.66 5.54
CA ASP A 5 9.08 -11.02 6.63
C ASP A 5 10.06 -9.99 6.07
N ASP A 6 10.68 -10.31 4.94
CA ASP A 6 11.65 -9.43 4.27
C ASP A 6 10.97 -8.18 3.70
N PHE A 7 9.74 -8.32 3.17
CA PHE A 7 8.95 -7.17 2.68
C PHE A 7 8.36 -6.33 3.81
N SER A 8 7.93 -6.95 4.91
CA SER A 8 7.46 -6.23 6.10
C SER A 8 8.58 -5.37 6.70
N ARG A 9 9.80 -5.93 6.80
CA ARG A 9 11.01 -5.22 7.25
C ARG A 9 11.48 -4.15 6.27
N PHE A 10 11.36 -4.40 4.96
CA PHE A 10 11.64 -3.39 3.94
C PHE A 10 10.75 -2.15 4.10
N LEU A 11 9.47 -2.35 4.40
CA LEU A 11 8.52 -1.24 4.56
C LEU A 11 8.60 -0.53 5.90
N GLU A 12 9.12 -1.17 6.95
CA GLU A 12 9.28 -0.55 8.27
C GLU A 12 10.51 0.36 8.34
N ASN A 13 11.67 -0.11 7.86
CA ASN A 13 12.93 0.63 8.03
C ASN A 13 13.34 1.43 6.79
N ARG A 14 12.96 0.96 5.60
CA ARG A 14 13.49 1.54 4.36
C ARG A 14 12.62 2.65 3.81
N LEU A 15 11.33 2.70 4.15
CA LEU A 15 10.40 3.71 3.63
C LEU A 15 10.77 5.14 4.09
N GLU A 16 11.27 5.29 5.32
CA GLU A 16 11.75 6.59 5.83
C GLU A 16 13.07 7.03 5.20
N GLU A 17 14.01 6.11 4.99
CA GLU A 17 15.25 6.38 4.25
C GLU A 17 14.99 6.69 2.77
N PHE A 18 14.03 6.01 2.15
CA PHE A 18 13.68 6.16 0.73
C PHE A 18 13.04 7.53 0.46
N LEU A 19 12.12 7.96 1.33
CA LEU A 19 11.52 9.30 1.30
C LEU A 19 12.56 10.43 1.37
N ARG A 20 13.72 10.17 1.97
CA ARG A 20 14.76 11.18 2.20
C ARG A 20 15.61 11.47 0.96
N ASN A 21 15.74 10.51 0.05
CA ASN A 21 16.75 10.57 -1.02
C ASN A 21 16.20 11.04 -2.37
N ASN A 22 14.97 10.69 -2.78
CA ASN A 22 14.32 11.20 -4.01
C ASN A 22 12.77 11.18 -3.95
N PRO A 23 12.13 12.15 -3.27
CA PRO A 23 10.78 11.99 -2.71
C PRO A 23 9.58 11.91 -3.67
N HIS A 24 9.72 12.11 -4.99
CA HIS A 24 8.55 12.38 -5.86
C HIS A 24 8.27 11.30 -6.92
N LEU A 25 9.29 10.85 -7.66
CA LEU A 25 9.11 9.76 -8.65
C LEU A 25 8.88 8.40 -7.96
N GLU A 26 9.44 8.22 -6.77
CA GLU A 26 9.33 7.00 -5.99
C GLU A 26 7.97 6.87 -5.28
N LEU A 27 7.38 7.98 -4.83
CA LEU A 27 6.09 7.97 -4.14
C LEU A 27 4.92 7.57 -5.04
N GLU A 28 4.90 8.06 -6.29
CA GLU A 28 3.88 7.67 -7.27
C GLU A 28 4.00 6.17 -7.63
N ALA A 29 5.22 5.67 -7.79
CA ALA A 29 5.46 4.24 -8.02
C ALA A 29 5.00 3.36 -6.84
N ILE A 30 5.25 3.79 -5.59
CA ILE A 30 4.79 3.10 -4.39
C ILE A 30 3.26 3.12 -4.29
N LEU A 31 2.61 4.24 -4.61
CA LEU A 31 1.15 4.31 -4.63
C LEU A 31 0.54 3.35 -5.64
N GLU A 32 1.12 3.24 -6.83
CA GLU A 32 0.65 2.30 -7.85
C GLU A 32 0.88 0.84 -7.43
N GLN A 33 2.01 0.52 -6.82
CA GLN A 33 2.26 -0.80 -6.23
C GLN A 33 1.23 -1.14 -5.14
N LEU A 34 0.94 -0.21 -4.24
CA LEU A 34 -0.06 -0.41 -3.18
C LEU A 34 -1.47 -0.58 -3.76
N ARG A 35 -1.81 0.17 -4.82
CA ARG A 35 -3.08 0.02 -5.54
C ARG A 35 -3.21 -1.37 -6.18
N GLN A 36 -2.15 -1.85 -6.84
CA GLN A 36 -2.11 -3.17 -7.44
C GLN A 36 -2.23 -4.28 -6.37
N GLN A 37 -1.49 -4.15 -5.27
CA GLN A 37 -1.57 -5.09 -4.14
C GLN A 37 -2.96 -5.12 -3.50
N GLU A 38 -3.64 -3.97 -3.40
CA GLU A 38 -5.02 -3.88 -2.92
C GLU A 38 -5.96 -4.66 -3.84
N GLU A 39 -5.85 -4.46 -5.16
CA GLU A 39 -6.67 -5.16 -6.15
C GLU A 39 -6.43 -6.68 -6.12
N ASP A 40 -5.18 -7.11 -6.06
CA ASP A 40 -4.82 -8.53 -6.00
C ASP A 40 -5.29 -9.19 -4.70
N THR A 41 -5.23 -8.45 -3.59
CA THR A 41 -5.76 -8.92 -2.29
C THR A 41 -7.29 -9.04 -2.33
N LEU A 42 -7.98 -8.11 -2.99
CA LEU A 42 -9.44 -8.20 -3.19
C LEU A 42 -9.82 -9.42 -4.04
N LYS A 43 -9.09 -9.69 -5.12
CA LYS A 43 -9.28 -10.89 -5.96
C LYS A 43 -9.06 -12.17 -5.15
N LEU A 44 -8.00 -12.23 -4.35
CA LEU A 44 -7.71 -13.35 -3.47
C LEU A 44 -8.86 -13.59 -2.47
N ILE A 45 -9.39 -12.54 -1.84
CA ILE A 45 -10.53 -12.65 -0.92
C ILE A 45 -11.76 -13.20 -1.64
N ALA A 46 -12.04 -12.72 -2.85
CA ALA A 46 -13.18 -13.20 -3.64
C ALA A 46 -13.03 -14.69 -4.00
N GLU A 47 -11.83 -15.11 -4.42
CA GLU A 47 -11.54 -16.52 -4.70
C GLU A 47 -11.69 -17.39 -3.45
N LEU A 48 -11.14 -16.96 -2.31
CA LEU A 48 -11.24 -17.70 -1.05
C LEU A 48 -12.70 -17.83 -0.59
N LYS A 49 -13.52 -16.80 -0.76
CA LYS A 49 -14.97 -16.88 -0.46
C LYS A 49 -15.70 -17.88 -1.35
N LEU A 50 -15.33 -17.98 -2.64
CA LEU A 50 -15.88 -18.99 -3.53
C LEU A 50 -15.45 -20.40 -3.10
N GLN A 51 -14.18 -20.57 -2.70
CA GLN A 51 -13.68 -21.84 -2.15
C GLN A 51 -14.40 -22.21 -0.84
N GLU A 52 -14.62 -21.25 0.07
CA GLU A 52 -15.37 -21.45 1.30
C GLU A 52 -16.78 -21.98 1.01
N LYS A 53 -17.46 -21.40 0.02
CA LYS A 53 -18.79 -21.85 -0.40
C LYS A 53 -18.79 -23.28 -0.93
N ARG A 54 -17.83 -23.64 -1.77
CA ARG A 54 -17.68 -25.02 -2.27
C ARG A 54 -17.44 -25.99 -1.13
N CYS A 55 -16.54 -25.67 -0.20
CA CYS A 55 -16.31 -26.51 0.98
C CYS A 55 -17.57 -26.64 1.85
N GLN A 56 -18.34 -25.56 2.01
CA GLN A 56 -19.61 -25.59 2.73
C GLN A 56 -20.61 -26.55 2.07
N ASP A 57 -20.75 -26.48 0.74
CA ASP A 57 -21.64 -27.34 -0.03
C ASP A 57 -21.20 -28.81 0.06
N ASP A 58 -19.90 -29.08 -0.04
CA ASP A 58 -19.34 -30.44 0.10
C ASP A 58 -19.60 -31.03 1.49
N VAL A 59 -19.41 -30.24 2.55
CA VAL A 59 -19.70 -30.66 3.93
C VAL A 59 -21.19 -30.96 4.09
N LEU A 60 -22.06 -30.11 3.56
CA LEU A 60 -23.52 -30.31 3.62
C LEU A 60 -23.94 -31.56 2.85
N ALA A 61 -23.39 -31.80 1.67
CA ALA A 61 -23.65 -33.00 0.88
C ALA A 61 -23.23 -34.27 1.64
N THR A 62 -22.03 -34.27 2.23
CA THR A 62 -21.56 -35.39 3.06
C THR A 62 -22.45 -35.60 4.28
N ALA A 63 -22.87 -34.51 4.96
CA ALA A 63 -23.78 -34.60 6.11
C ALA A 63 -25.14 -35.22 5.75
N GLN A 64 -25.70 -34.87 4.59
CA GLN A 64 -26.94 -35.49 4.09
C GLN A 64 -26.76 -36.98 3.81
N GLU A 65 -25.62 -37.38 3.24
CA GLU A 65 -25.32 -38.80 3.03
C GLU A 65 -25.16 -39.56 4.35
N ILE A 66 -24.48 -38.98 5.35
CA ILE A 66 -24.38 -39.54 6.70
C ILE A 66 -25.78 -39.78 7.27
N GLN A 67 -26.67 -38.79 7.20
CA GLN A 67 -28.05 -38.93 7.68
C GLN A 67 -28.81 -40.06 6.98
N LYS A 68 -28.66 -40.21 5.65
CA LYS A 68 -29.29 -41.31 4.90
C LYS A 68 -28.77 -42.68 5.35
N TRP A 69 -27.46 -42.81 5.57
CA TRP A 69 -26.86 -44.07 6.03
C TRP A 69 -27.22 -44.37 7.48
N HIS A 70 -27.29 -43.37 8.35
CA HIS A 70 -27.74 -43.51 9.73
C HIS A 70 -29.14 -44.13 9.82
N VAL A 71 -30.11 -43.59 9.06
CA VAL A 71 -31.48 -44.15 8.99
C VAL A 71 -31.48 -45.60 8.45
N ARG A 72 -30.58 -45.93 7.52
CA ARG A 72 -30.43 -47.31 7.01
C ARG A 72 -29.86 -48.26 8.07
N VAL A 73 -28.91 -47.80 8.89
CA VAL A 73 -28.38 -48.56 10.03
C VAL A 73 -29.50 -48.89 11.00
N GLU A 74 -30.28 -47.88 11.44
CA GLU A 74 -31.41 -48.08 12.35
C GLU A 74 -32.43 -49.08 11.80
N LYS A 75 -32.78 -48.94 10.51
CA LYS A 75 -33.71 -49.87 9.85
C LYS A 75 -33.19 -51.30 9.78
N ALA A 76 -31.90 -51.48 9.48
CA ALA A 76 -31.27 -52.81 9.41
C ALA A 76 -31.20 -53.47 10.79
N GLN A 77 -30.87 -52.69 11.83
CA GLN A 77 -30.88 -53.12 13.22
C GLN A 77 -32.28 -53.53 13.68
N ALA A 78 -33.30 -52.72 13.40
CA ALA A 78 -34.69 -53.01 13.73
C ALA A 78 -35.22 -54.28 13.01
N SER A 79 -34.68 -54.59 11.83
CA SER A 79 -35.04 -55.78 11.05
C SER A 79 -34.22 -57.03 11.42
N GLY A 80 -33.32 -56.95 12.41
CA GLY A 80 -32.47 -58.06 12.83
C GLY A 80 -31.39 -58.47 11.81
N ARG A 81 -31.16 -57.66 10.76
CA ARG A 81 -30.16 -57.93 9.71
C ARG A 81 -28.82 -57.29 10.06
N GLN A 82 -28.08 -57.96 10.94
CA GLN A 82 -26.79 -57.48 11.45
C GLN A 82 -25.72 -57.34 10.35
N ASP A 83 -25.76 -58.20 9.33
CA ASP A 83 -24.90 -58.12 8.14
C ASP A 83 -25.00 -56.75 7.45
N LEU A 84 -26.24 -56.31 7.20
CA LEU A 84 -26.51 -55.02 6.57
C LEU A 84 -26.27 -53.84 7.51
N ALA A 85 -26.56 -54.00 8.80
CA ALA A 85 -26.29 -52.97 9.79
C ALA A 85 -24.80 -52.65 9.89
N ASN A 86 -23.94 -53.68 9.97
CA ASN A 86 -22.49 -53.52 10.07
C ASN A 86 -21.92 -52.84 8.80
N ALA A 87 -22.34 -53.29 7.61
CA ALA A 87 -21.90 -52.69 6.35
C ALA A 87 -22.33 -51.21 6.21
N ALA A 88 -23.55 -50.88 6.66
CA ALA A 88 -24.04 -49.50 6.66
C ALA A 88 -23.29 -48.62 7.68
N GLN A 89 -22.95 -49.16 8.85
CA GLN A 89 -22.15 -48.46 9.88
C GLN A 89 -20.73 -48.16 9.40
N GLU A 90 -20.07 -49.11 8.72
CA GLU A 90 -18.75 -48.88 8.12
C GLU A 90 -18.80 -47.75 7.09
N ARG A 91 -19.87 -47.70 6.28
CA ARG A 91 -20.07 -46.64 5.30
C ARG A 91 -20.32 -45.29 5.96
N GLU A 92 -21.13 -45.24 7.00
CA GLU A 92 -21.37 -44.04 7.81
C GLU A 92 -20.07 -43.53 8.46
N ALA A 93 -19.29 -44.42 9.08
CA ALA A 93 -18.00 -44.08 9.68
C ALA A 93 -16.98 -43.57 8.64
N SER A 94 -17.00 -44.09 7.41
CA SER A 94 -16.19 -43.55 6.31
C SER A 94 -16.62 -42.13 5.94
N LEU A 95 -17.93 -41.87 5.84
CA LEU A 95 -18.46 -40.56 5.51
C LEU A 95 -18.20 -39.54 6.62
N LEU A 96 -18.29 -39.94 7.89
CA LEU A 96 -17.92 -39.09 9.04
C LEU A 96 -16.44 -38.66 8.98
N ARG A 97 -15.54 -39.60 8.67
CA ARG A 97 -14.11 -39.27 8.49
C ARG A 97 -13.90 -38.30 7.33
N GLN A 98 -14.57 -38.52 6.20
CA GLN A 98 -14.53 -37.60 5.05
C GLN A 98 -15.07 -36.20 5.41
N GLY A 99 -16.22 -36.15 6.10
CA GLY A 99 -16.82 -34.90 6.56
C GLY A 99 -15.90 -34.11 7.48
N ASN A 100 -15.21 -34.79 8.41
CA ASN A 100 -14.21 -34.17 9.28
C ASN A 100 -13.03 -33.58 8.51
N GLN A 101 -12.55 -34.28 7.46
CA GLN A 101 -11.48 -33.74 6.60
C GLN A 101 -11.95 -32.51 5.83
N GLN A 102 -13.14 -32.55 5.23
CA GLN A 102 -13.73 -31.41 4.52
C GLN A 102 -13.96 -30.22 5.46
N TRP A 103 -14.42 -30.47 6.69
CA TRP A 103 -14.57 -29.44 7.71
C TRP A 103 -13.23 -28.78 8.06
N GLY A 104 -12.17 -29.57 8.25
CA GLY A 104 -10.83 -29.05 8.50
C GLY A 104 -10.32 -28.16 7.36
N GLN A 105 -10.56 -28.56 6.10
CA GLN A 105 -10.24 -27.75 4.94
C GLN A 105 -11.02 -26.42 4.94
N MET A 106 -12.32 -26.48 5.22
CA MET A 106 -13.17 -25.29 5.31
C MET A 106 -12.66 -24.31 6.38
N GLN A 107 -12.27 -24.82 7.56
CA GLN A 107 -11.70 -23.97 8.61
C GLN A 107 -10.39 -23.30 8.15
N GLY A 108 -9.50 -24.04 7.50
CA GLY A 108 -8.28 -23.47 6.92
C GLY A 108 -8.56 -22.38 5.88
N VAL A 109 -9.59 -22.54 5.04
CA VAL A 109 -10.01 -21.49 4.10
C VAL A 109 -10.54 -20.26 4.85
N LYS A 110 -11.37 -20.44 5.88
CA LYS A 110 -11.87 -19.33 6.72
C LYS A 110 -10.75 -18.54 7.37
N GLU A 111 -9.75 -19.22 7.94
CA GLU A 111 -8.57 -18.55 8.52
C GLU A 111 -7.79 -17.74 7.48
N ARG A 112 -7.65 -18.26 6.25
CA ARG A 112 -7.00 -17.54 5.15
C ARG A 112 -7.78 -16.30 4.74
N ILE A 113 -9.11 -16.35 4.75
CA ILE A 113 -9.97 -15.18 4.50
C ILE A 113 -9.71 -14.09 5.52
N VAL A 114 -9.67 -14.43 6.81
CA VAL A 114 -9.40 -13.46 7.89
C VAL A 114 -8.03 -12.80 7.69
N LYS A 115 -6.98 -13.60 7.46
CA LYS A 115 -5.63 -13.07 7.21
C LYS A 115 -5.57 -12.16 5.98
N ALA A 116 -6.30 -12.50 4.91
CA ALA A 116 -6.36 -11.66 3.70
C ALA A 116 -7.10 -10.33 3.96
N GLN A 117 -8.15 -10.33 4.78
CA GLN A 117 -8.85 -9.11 5.19
C GLN A 117 -7.98 -8.20 6.06
N GLU A 118 -7.23 -8.77 7.00
CA GLU A 118 -6.25 -8.02 7.81
C GLU A 118 -5.16 -7.40 6.92
N LEU A 119 -4.69 -8.14 5.91
CA LEU A 119 -3.72 -7.64 4.94
C LEU A 119 -4.29 -6.46 4.14
N LEU A 120 -5.54 -6.59 3.66
CA LEU A 120 -6.21 -5.53 2.92
C LEU A 120 -6.28 -4.24 3.74
N GLN A 121 -6.67 -4.34 5.02
CA GLN A 121 -6.71 -3.18 5.92
C GLN A 121 -5.33 -2.52 6.07
N LYS A 122 -4.27 -3.32 6.25
CA LYS A 122 -2.89 -2.79 6.35
C LYS A 122 -2.45 -2.08 5.07
N ILE A 123 -2.79 -2.63 3.90
CA ILE A 123 -2.50 -2.00 2.60
C ILE A 123 -3.24 -0.67 2.48
N GLN A 124 -4.52 -0.62 2.87
CA GLN A 124 -5.33 0.60 2.81
C GLN A 124 -4.80 1.71 3.70
N VAL A 125 -4.42 1.39 4.94
CA VAL A 125 -3.80 2.37 5.86
C VAL A 125 -2.49 2.90 5.26
N ARG A 126 -1.61 2.02 4.79
CA ARG A 126 -0.34 2.43 4.16
C ARG A 126 -0.55 3.29 2.91
N ARG A 127 -1.54 2.96 2.09
CA ARG A 127 -1.88 3.76 0.91
C ARG A 127 -2.29 5.18 1.30
N GLN A 128 -3.09 5.34 2.36
CA GLN A 128 -3.46 6.66 2.88
C GLN A 128 -2.25 7.44 3.40
N GLU A 129 -1.35 6.78 4.14
CA GLU A 129 -0.11 7.39 4.65
C GLU A 129 0.80 7.87 3.52
N VAL A 130 1.06 7.02 2.51
CA VAL A 130 1.88 7.36 1.35
C VAL A 130 1.24 8.49 0.55
N GLN A 131 -0.09 8.48 0.40
CA GLN A 131 -0.81 9.54 -0.30
C GLN A 131 -0.71 10.88 0.45
N ALA A 132 -0.82 10.88 1.77
CA ALA A 132 -0.66 12.08 2.59
C ALA A 132 0.76 12.66 2.45
N LYS A 133 1.79 11.81 2.52
CA LYS A 133 3.19 12.19 2.34
C LYS A 133 3.47 12.73 0.93
N ALA A 134 2.88 12.13 -0.10
CA ALA A 134 3.01 12.60 -1.48
C ALA A 134 2.39 14.00 -1.66
N ALA A 135 1.21 14.23 -1.07
CA ALA A 135 0.57 15.54 -1.10
C ALA A 135 1.38 16.62 -0.34
N GLU A 136 1.96 16.27 0.81
CA GLU A 136 2.83 17.17 1.58
C GLU A 136 4.10 17.52 0.80
N ALA A 137 4.76 16.53 0.19
CA ALA A 137 5.94 16.74 -0.65
C ALA A 137 5.65 17.66 -1.85
N GLN A 138 4.49 17.47 -2.51
CA GLN A 138 4.05 18.35 -3.61
C GLN A 138 3.79 19.79 -3.13
N ARG A 139 3.15 19.98 -1.97
CA ARG A 139 2.90 21.31 -1.38
C ARG A 139 4.20 22.03 -1.04
N THR A 140 5.14 21.35 -0.40
CA THR A 140 6.46 21.92 -0.07
C THR A 140 7.19 22.36 -1.33
N ARG A 141 7.19 21.53 -2.38
CA ARG A 141 7.81 21.87 -3.67
C ARG A 141 7.17 23.10 -4.33
N ALA A 142 5.84 23.17 -4.34
CA ALA A 142 5.12 24.32 -4.89
C ALA A 142 5.46 25.62 -4.15
N GLN A 143 5.58 25.57 -2.82
CA GLN A 143 5.99 26.71 -2.00
C GLN A 143 7.45 27.13 -2.26
N THR A 144 8.38 26.18 -2.40
CA THR A 144 9.78 26.48 -2.74
C THR A 144 9.90 27.11 -4.12
N GLN A 145 9.16 26.59 -5.12
CA GLN A 145 9.14 27.14 -6.48
C GLN A 145 8.52 28.53 -6.53
N GLN A 146 7.42 28.78 -5.79
CA GLN A 146 6.86 30.14 -5.67
C GLN A 146 7.81 31.11 -4.97
N LYS A 147 8.57 30.65 -3.97
CA LYS A 147 9.58 31.49 -3.29
C LYS A 147 10.76 31.81 -4.21
N GLN A 148 11.23 30.86 -5.02
CA GLN A 148 12.25 31.09 -6.05
C GLN A 148 11.74 32.02 -7.15
N GLN A 149 10.53 31.80 -7.68
CA GLN A 149 9.92 32.71 -8.66
C GLN A 149 9.70 34.11 -8.10
N ARG A 150 9.37 34.27 -6.81
CA ARG A 150 9.26 35.57 -6.15
C ARG A 150 10.62 36.26 -5.99
N ILE A 151 11.68 35.51 -5.66
CA ILE A 151 13.06 36.02 -5.58
C ILE A 151 13.58 36.41 -6.97
N GLU A 152 13.30 35.61 -8.01
CA GLU A 152 13.67 35.88 -9.40
C GLU A 152 12.82 37.02 -10.01
N SER A 153 11.53 37.12 -9.70
CA SER A 153 10.66 38.22 -10.14
C SER A 153 10.95 39.54 -9.42
N GLN A 154 11.42 39.50 -8.17
CA GLN A 154 11.90 40.71 -7.46
C GLN A 154 13.29 41.16 -7.92
N GLY A 155 14.07 40.28 -8.58
CA GLY A 155 15.38 40.62 -9.14
C GLY A 155 15.33 41.35 -10.49
N TRP A 156 14.18 41.33 -11.20
CA TRP A 156 14.07 41.93 -12.54
C TRP A 156 13.13 43.13 -12.64
N TRP A 157 12.12 43.25 -11.77
CA TRP A 157 11.20 44.39 -11.72
C TRP A 157 10.92 44.82 -10.29
N SER A 158 11.56 45.89 -9.82
CA SER A 158 10.84 47.01 -9.19
C SER A 158 11.74 48.24 -9.03
N PRO A 159 11.23 49.44 -9.36
CA PRO A 159 11.91 50.71 -9.12
C PRO A 159 11.95 51.03 -7.63
N THR A 160 13.08 51.58 -7.22
CA THR A 160 13.37 52.34 -5.99
C THR A 160 12.13 52.77 -5.18
N THR A 161 12.05 52.45 -3.89
CA THR A 161 12.16 53.42 -2.78
C THR A 161 12.16 52.71 -1.41
N SER A 162 13.07 53.15 -0.52
CA SER A 162 12.91 53.22 0.95
C SER A 162 13.25 52.02 1.85
N PHE A 163 14.53 51.99 2.23
CA PHE A 163 15.03 52.16 3.61
C PHE A 163 15.07 50.95 4.57
N ASN A 164 16.22 50.26 4.57
CA ASN A 164 16.88 49.65 5.74
C ASN A 164 18.28 49.17 5.26
N SER A 165 19.44 49.42 5.86
CA SER A 165 19.89 50.18 7.02
C SER A 165 21.42 50.07 7.02
N GLY A 166 22.11 51.18 6.78
CA GLY A 166 23.47 51.48 7.27
C GLY A 166 24.68 50.63 6.89
N VAL A 167 24.53 49.50 6.18
CA VAL A 167 25.66 48.59 5.86
C VAL A 167 26.12 48.71 4.39
N ASP A 168 25.34 49.36 3.53
CA ASP A 168 25.55 49.38 2.07
C ASP A 168 26.11 50.71 1.53
N GLU A 169 26.27 51.75 2.38
CA GLU A 169 26.64 53.09 1.90
C GLU A 169 28.12 53.18 1.47
N LEU A 170 28.98 52.38 2.09
CA LEU A 170 30.41 52.26 1.73
C LEU A 170 30.59 51.45 0.44
N GLU A 171 29.84 50.36 0.30
CA GLU A 171 29.82 49.51 -0.89
C GLU A 171 29.28 50.30 -2.10
N GLU A 172 28.23 51.11 -1.91
CA GLU A 172 27.70 52.00 -2.95
C GLU A 172 28.72 53.07 -3.38
N GLN A 173 29.51 53.62 -2.45
CA GLN A 173 30.57 54.58 -2.79
C GLN A 173 31.68 53.93 -3.62
N PHE A 174 32.08 52.70 -3.27
CA PHE A 174 33.06 51.94 -4.06
C PHE A 174 32.52 51.59 -5.44
N ARG A 175 31.27 51.14 -5.55
CA ARG A 175 30.64 50.85 -6.85
C ARG A 175 30.58 52.08 -7.74
N ARG A 176 30.27 53.26 -7.20
CA ARG A 176 30.26 54.51 -7.98
C ARG A 176 31.65 54.86 -8.49
N LEU A 177 32.66 54.75 -7.64
CA LEU A 177 34.05 55.00 -8.00
C LEU A 177 34.52 54.05 -9.12
N GLU A 178 34.22 52.74 -9.00
CA GLU A 178 34.56 51.74 -10.01
C GLU A 178 33.87 52.00 -11.34
N THR A 179 32.58 52.38 -11.32
CA THR A 179 31.85 52.71 -12.54
C THR A 179 32.35 53.99 -13.22
N ASP A 180 32.77 54.99 -12.44
CA ASP A 180 33.32 56.23 -12.97
C ASP A 180 34.70 55.99 -13.60
N ASP A 181 35.54 55.16 -12.98
CA ASP A 181 36.83 54.74 -13.53
C ASP A 181 36.67 53.94 -14.83
N GLU A 182 35.69 53.02 -14.90
CA GLU A 182 35.39 52.26 -16.12
C GLU A 182 34.89 53.18 -17.26
N LEU A 183 34.05 54.17 -16.93
CA LEU A 183 33.57 55.16 -17.88
C LEU A 183 34.69 56.09 -18.38
N GLU A 184 35.60 56.50 -17.51
CA GLU A 184 36.79 57.27 -17.93
C GLU A 184 37.69 56.44 -18.85
N GLN A 185 37.90 55.15 -18.54
CA GLN A 185 38.66 54.26 -19.40
C GLN A 185 38.01 54.07 -20.77
N LEU A 186 36.68 53.94 -20.84
CA LEU A 186 35.95 53.85 -22.10
C LEU A 186 35.99 55.16 -22.89
N LYS A 187 35.83 56.31 -22.22
CA LYS A 187 35.99 57.64 -22.85
C LYS A 187 37.39 57.84 -23.41
N ARG A 188 38.44 57.41 -22.71
CA ARG A 188 39.83 57.45 -23.21
C ARG A 188 40.05 56.48 -24.38
N LYS A 189 39.36 55.33 -24.42
CA LYS A 189 39.44 54.36 -25.52
C LYS A 189 38.67 54.80 -26.76
N MET A 190 37.63 55.61 -26.63
CA MET A 190 36.84 56.15 -27.76
C MET A 190 37.30 57.54 -28.24
N GLY A 191 38.28 58.16 -27.56
CA GLY A 191 38.89 59.44 -27.92
C GLY A 191 40.22 59.33 -28.68
N LYS A 192 40.50 58.19 -29.32
CA LYS A 192 41.61 58.00 -30.26
C LYS A 192 41.11 57.46 -31.59
#